data_AF-A0A9E5H668-F1
#
_entry.id   AF-A0A9E5H668-F1
#
_cell.length_a   1.000
_cell.length_b   1.000
_cell.length_c   1.000
_cell.angle_alpha   90.00
_cell.angle_beta   90.00
_cell.angle_gamma   90.00
#
_symmetry.space_group_name_H-M   'P 1'
#
loop_
_entity.id
_entity.type
_entity.pdbx_description
1 polymer ?
#
loop_
_entity_poly.entity_id
_entity_poly.type
_entity_poly.pdbx_seq_one_letter_code
_entity_poly.pdbx_strand_id
1 'polypeptide(L)'
;MNNEKWNEICFILSDNIRTVISENDFEQNVVQALRVLDWKEYSGDIEIRPSFQIGASNRITPDFVIKSSENKKLFVVEIKQPNIPLNSKFQQQLFSYMRQLRLEYGILIGQGIQIFYDGNLANQDEPILLETIKFTKDDEKGLKFVELFAKESFNQESLRAFTLDGLKKINRKEEHENLIEKILSESYQENISELIKQDFLNEYDGELIESVLKELKIEIKKKNTEISQTEFPKSQFKEQRIIDYSNGILPIEINPSSESDFKRRLLLTKTAYITTFYKNGTSQQKVWNAQRFRESSGVKGNLRSRPEFRNGEWQKLGIEKVLVSIDK
;
A
#
# COMPACT_ATOMS: atom_id res chain seq x y z
N MET A 1 6.06 26.48 19.55
CA MET A 1 4.99 25.66 20.16
C MET A 1 4.60 24.42 19.34
N ASN A 2 3.89 24.50 18.20
CA ASN A 2 3.50 23.27 17.47
C ASN A 2 4.69 22.43 16.98
N ASN A 3 5.77 23.08 16.54
CA ASN A 3 6.99 22.38 16.13
C ASN A 3 7.70 21.68 17.30
N GLU A 4 7.74 22.32 18.47
CA GLU A 4 8.32 21.69 19.67
C GLU A 4 7.47 20.49 20.11
N LYS A 5 6.13 20.64 20.16
CA LYS A 5 5.20 19.54 20.45
C LYS A 5 5.40 18.37 19.47
N TRP A 6 5.52 18.64 18.16
CA TRP A 6 5.76 17.58 17.18
C TRP A 6 7.12 16.89 17.35
N ASN A 7 8.19 17.67 17.56
CA ASN A 7 9.52 17.14 17.74
C ASN A 7 9.64 16.31 19.04
N GLU A 8 8.92 16.69 20.09
CA GLU A 8 8.79 15.90 21.32
C GLU A 8 8.03 14.59 21.08
N ILE A 9 6.93 14.62 20.31
CA ILE A 9 6.21 13.40 19.90
C ILE A 9 7.14 12.47 19.11
N CYS A 10 7.92 12.99 18.16
CA CYS A 10 8.91 12.20 17.42
C CYS A 10 9.94 11.56 18.34
N PHE A 11 10.41 12.32 19.35
CA PHE A 11 11.35 11.79 20.31
C PHE A 11 10.76 10.63 21.12
N ILE A 12 9.55 10.80 21.65
CA ILE A 12 8.87 9.81 22.50
C ILE A 12 8.51 8.54 21.71
N LEU A 13 7.97 8.69 20.49
CA LEU A 13 7.43 7.59 19.70
C LEU A 13 8.43 6.96 18.74
N SER A 14 9.61 7.56 18.55
CA SER A 14 10.63 7.03 17.63
C SER A 14 12.06 7.15 18.17
N ASP A 15 12.60 8.35 18.36
CA ASP A 15 14.04 8.51 18.63
C ASP A 15 14.51 7.83 19.93
N ASN A 16 13.64 7.78 20.95
CA ASN A 16 13.95 7.18 22.25
C ASN A 16 13.82 5.64 22.25
N ILE A 17 13.34 5.04 21.16
CA ILE A 17 13.11 3.60 21.06
C ILE A 17 14.34 2.94 20.44
N ARG A 18 15.28 2.52 21.29
CA ARG A 18 16.59 1.97 20.87
C ARG A 18 16.56 0.47 20.57
N THR A 19 15.55 -0.25 21.03
CA THR A 19 15.41 -1.71 20.89
C THR A 19 13.96 -2.09 20.61
N VAL A 20 13.70 -3.35 20.25
CA VAL A 20 12.34 -3.89 20.18
C VAL A 20 11.63 -3.64 21.50
N ILE A 21 10.51 -2.92 21.44
CA ILE A 21 9.69 -2.52 22.60
C ILE A 21 8.39 -3.31 22.60
N SER A 22 7.89 -3.70 23.77
CA SER A 22 6.59 -4.36 23.87
C SER A 22 5.45 -3.38 23.55
N GLU A 23 4.28 -3.91 23.17
CA GLU A 23 3.10 -3.06 22.92
C GLU A 23 2.67 -2.29 24.19
N ASN A 24 2.82 -2.92 25.37
CA ASN A 24 2.46 -2.31 26.65
C ASN A 24 3.44 -1.20 27.07
N ASP A 25 4.73 -1.35 26.79
CA ASP A 25 5.71 -0.27 27.05
C ASP A 25 5.52 0.86 26.03
N PHE A 26 5.21 0.52 24.77
CA PHE A 26 4.88 1.51 23.75
C PHE A 26 3.59 2.27 24.07
N GLU A 27 2.61 1.63 24.69
CA GLU A 27 1.40 2.28 25.22
C GLU A 27 1.75 3.43 26.15
N GLN A 28 2.73 3.26 27.05
CA GLN A 28 3.17 4.32 27.95
C GLN A 28 3.79 5.51 27.20
N ASN A 29 4.54 5.24 26.13
CA ASN A 29 5.07 6.29 25.25
C ASN A 29 3.92 7.02 24.54
N VAL A 30 2.90 6.31 24.07
CA VAL A 30 1.72 6.93 23.45
C VAL A 30 0.94 7.78 24.45
N VAL A 31 0.79 7.35 25.70
CA VAL A 31 0.21 8.17 26.77
C VAL A 31 1.02 9.46 26.97
N GLN A 32 2.35 9.38 26.98
CA GLN A 32 3.21 10.56 27.07
C GLN A 32 3.03 11.49 25.86
N ALA A 33 2.99 10.95 24.64
CA ALA A 33 2.75 11.74 23.44
C ALA A 33 1.37 12.43 23.45
N LEU A 34 0.33 11.76 23.94
CA LEU A 34 -1.00 12.37 24.13
C LEU A 34 -0.98 13.50 25.19
N ARG A 35 -0.14 13.39 26.22
CA ARG A 35 0.07 14.48 27.20
C ARG A 35 0.74 15.71 26.59
N VAL A 36 1.64 15.54 25.62
CA VAL A 36 2.23 16.65 24.84
C VAL A 36 1.15 17.42 24.06
N LEU A 37 0.10 16.71 23.63
CA LEU A 37 -1.10 17.29 23.01
C LEU A 37 -2.13 17.80 24.04
N ASP A 38 -1.77 17.86 25.32
CA ASP A 38 -2.59 18.29 26.46
C ASP A 38 -3.79 17.39 26.79
N TRP A 39 -3.84 16.18 26.25
CA TRP A 39 -4.79 15.15 26.68
C TRP A 39 -4.28 14.46 27.94
N LYS A 40 -5.07 14.46 29.02
CA LYS A 40 -4.61 13.97 30.32
C LYS A 40 -5.63 12.99 30.90
N GLU A 41 -5.12 11.91 31.48
CA GLU A 41 -5.94 10.85 32.10
C GLU A 41 -6.64 11.37 33.36
N TYR A 42 -5.94 12.14 34.21
CA TYR A 42 -6.51 12.64 35.47
C TYR A 42 -7.67 13.62 35.27
N SER A 43 -7.73 14.33 34.15
CA SER A 43 -8.85 15.19 33.76
C SER A 43 -9.99 14.41 33.10
N GLY A 44 -9.82 13.09 32.90
CA GLY A 44 -10.80 12.23 32.25
C GLY A 44 -10.88 12.39 30.73
N ASP A 45 -9.91 13.08 30.10
CA ASP A 45 -9.92 13.28 28.66
C ASP A 45 -9.42 12.04 27.88
N ILE A 46 -8.77 11.11 28.57
CA ILE A 46 -8.28 9.84 28.02
C ILE A 46 -8.91 8.69 28.81
N GLU A 47 -9.61 7.79 28.12
CA GLU A 47 -9.95 6.46 28.66
C GLU A 47 -8.97 5.44 28.10
N ILE A 48 -8.20 4.78 28.99
CA ILE A 48 -7.25 3.73 28.64
C ILE A 48 -7.93 2.36 28.74
N ARG A 49 -7.87 1.57 27.67
CA ARG A 49 -8.50 0.25 27.53
C ARG A 49 -9.96 0.19 28.04
N PRO A 50 -10.84 1.15 27.67
CA PRO A 50 -12.23 1.12 28.12
C PRO A 50 -12.96 -0.07 27.52
N SER A 51 -13.72 -0.78 28.34
CA SER A 51 -14.47 -1.93 27.86
C SER A 51 -15.93 -1.57 27.60
N PHE A 52 -16.38 -1.63 26.34
CA PHE A 52 -17.76 -1.36 25.94
C PHE A 52 -18.50 -2.65 25.60
N GLN A 53 -19.72 -2.81 26.10
CA GLN A 53 -20.58 -3.93 25.74
C GLN A 53 -21.19 -3.72 24.37
N ILE A 54 -21.16 -4.78 23.55
CA ILE A 54 -21.78 -4.82 22.22
C ILE A 54 -22.70 -6.03 22.15
N GLY A 55 -23.99 -5.76 22.08
CA GLY A 55 -25.01 -6.79 22.14
C GLY A 55 -25.01 -7.55 23.47
N ALA A 56 -25.50 -8.78 23.45
CA ALA A 56 -25.73 -9.55 24.67
C ALA A 56 -24.46 -10.06 25.36
N SER A 57 -23.41 -10.41 24.60
CA SER A 57 -22.25 -11.14 25.13
C SER A 57 -20.88 -10.65 24.65
N ASN A 58 -20.81 -9.76 23.66
CA ASN A 58 -19.52 -9.29 23.14
C ASN A 58 -19.10 -7.99 23.82
N ARG A 59 -17.79 -7.77 23.90
CA ARG A 59 -17.21 -6.51 24.36
C ARG A 59 -16.12 -6.07 23.39
N ILE A 60 -15.93 -4.78 23.28
CA ILE A 60 -14.76 -4.19 22.66
C ILE A 60 -13.93 -3.44 23.68
N THR A 61 -12.64 -3.40 23.42
CA THR A 61 -11.67 -2.72 24.25
C THR A 61 -10.66 -2.06 23.32
N PRO A 62 -10.94 -0.84 22.80
CA PRO A 62 -9.93 -0.03 22.12
C PRO A 62 -8.81 0.34 23.09
N ASP A 63 -7.61 0.65 22.58
CA ASP A 63 -6.49 1.05 23.44
C ASP A 63 -6.75 2.40 24.11
N PHE A 64 -7.20 3.40 23.35
CA PHE A 64 -7.59 4.70 23.91
C PHE A 64 -8.85 5.27 23.28
N VAL A 65 -9.67 5.94 24.09
CA VAL A 65 -10.74 6.82 23.63
C VAL A 65 -10.50 8.22 24.18
N ILE A 66 -10.41 9.21 23.28
CA ILE A 66 -10.23 10.61 23.65
C ILE A 66 -11.59 11.28 23.76
N LYS A 67 -11.77 12.08 24.81
CA LYS A 67 -13.03 12.75 25.14
C LYS A 67 -12.83 14.25 25.33
N SER A 68 -13.88 15.02 25.04
CA SER A 68 -13.95 16.42 25.43
C SER A 68 -14.15 16.57 26.94
N SER A 69 -14.00 17.79 27.43
CA SER A 69 -14.38 18.18 28.80
C SER A 69 -15.86 17.93 29.12
N GLU A 70 -16.71 17.84 28.10
CA GLU A 70 -18.14 17.51 28.22
C GLU A 70 -18.40 15.99 28.13
N ASN A 71 -17.35 15.17 28.25
CA ASN A 71 -17.43 13.70 28.17
C ASN A 71 -17.92 13.16 26.81
N LYS A 72 -17.89 13.98 25.75
CA LYS A 72 -18.18 13.54 24.38
C LYS A 72 -16.95 12.86 23.80
N LYS A 73 -17.11 11.64 23.29
CA LYS A 73 -16.04 10.92 22.58
C LYS A 73 -15.69 11.64 21.28
N LEU A 74 -14.41 11.90 21.07
CA LEU A 74 -13.89 12.71 19.96
C LEU A 74 -13.27 11.85 18.87
N PHE A 75 -12.34 10.97 19.25
CA PHE A 75 -11.68 10.02 18.36
C PHE A 75 -11.15 8.84 19.18
N VAL A 76 -10.86 7.74 18.48
CA VAL A 76 -10.32 6.50 19.04
C VAL A 76 -8.89 6.30 18.56
N VAL A 77 -8.02 5.77 19.41
CA VAL A 77 -6.64 5.43 19.08
C VAL A 77 -6.41 3.94 19.28
N GLU A 78 -5.83 3.31 18.27
CA GLU A 78 -5.31 1.94 18.32
C GLU A 78 -3.78 2.01 18.24
N ILE A 79 -3.08 1.21 19.04
CA ILE A 79 -1.63 1.15 19.04
C ILE A 79 -1.12 -0.21 18.56
N LYS A 80 0.03 -0.19 17.90
CA LYS A 80 0.79 -1.39 17.54
C LYS A 80 2.26 -1.14 17.78
N GLN A 81 3.02 -2.22 17.94
CA GLN A 81 4.46 -2.10 18.10
C GLN A 81 5.11 -1.37 16.91
N PRO A 82 6.05 -0.44 17.16
CA PRO A 82 6.63 0.40 16.12
C PRO A 82 7.47 -0.38 15.08
N ASN A 83 7.96 -1.56 15.46
CA ASN A 83 8.72 -2.47 14.61
C ASN A 83 7.85 -3.37 13.73
N ILE A 84 6.52 -3.31 13.84
CA ILE A 84 5.59 -4.09 13.02
C ILE A 84 4.96 -3.17 11.97
N PRO A 85 5.04 -3.51 10.67
CA PRO A 85 4.34 -2.77 9.63
C PRO A 85 2.83 -2.74 9.88
N LEU A 86 2.24 -1.55 9.77
CA LEU A 86 0.79 -1.39 9.84
C LEU A 86 0.15 -2.09 8.63
N ASN A 87 -0.82 -2.96 8.89
CA ASN A 87 -1.49 -3.78 7.88
C ASN A 87 -3.02 -3.70 8.01
N SER A 88 -3.74 -4.30 7.06
CA SER A 88 -5.19 -4.25 7.00
C SER A 88 -5.88 -4.86 8.22
N LYS A 89 -5.28 -5.83 8.91
CA LYS A 89 -5.88 -6.43 10.12
C LYS A 89 -5.97 -5.40 11.26
N PHE A 90 -4.91 -4.62 11.46
CA PHE A 90 -4.90 -3.58 12.50
C PHE A 90 -5.86 -2.44 12.16
N GLN A 91 -5.96 -2.09 10.88
CA GLN A 91 -6.94 -1.12 10.39
C GLN A 91 -8.38 -1.59 10.66
N GLN A 92 -8.71 -2.84 10.32
CA GLN A 92 -10.06 -3.39 10.55
C GLN A 92 -10.43 -3.43 12.04
N GLN A 93 -9.45 -3.65 12.94
CA GLN A 93 -9.67 -3.53 14.37
C GLN A 93 -10.07 -2.09 14.77
N LEU A 94 -9.30 -1.10 14.32
CA LEU A 94 -9.63 0.32 14.53
C LEU A 94 -11.00 0.68 13.93
N PHE A 95 -11.32 0.21 12.73
CA PHE A 95 -12.59 0.48 12.04
C PHE A 95 -13.79 -0.06 12.81
N SER A 96 -13.64 -1.26 13.41
CA SER A 96 -14.66 -1.82 14.30
C SER A 96 -14.97 -0.85 15.46
N TYR A 97 -13.94 -0.28 16.09
CA TYR A 97 -14.12 0.67 17.19
C TYR A 97 -14.74 1.98 16.72
N MET A 98 -14.29 2.54 15.60
CA MET A 98 -14.86 3.76 15.02
C MET A 98 -16.37 3.63 14.81
N ARG A 99 -16.81 2.57 14.12
CA ARG A 99 -18.23 2.32 13.83
C ARG A 99 -19.07 2.07 15.07
N GLN A 100 -18.58 1.24 15.98
CA GLN A 100 -19.31 0.86 17.19
C GLN A 100 -19.45 2.03 18.17
N LEU A 101 -18.45 2.92 18.20
CA LEU A 101 -18.47 4.15 19.00
C LEU A 101 -19.07 5.35 18.25
N ARG A 102 -19.41 5.20 16.97
CA ARG A 102 -19.89 6.26 16.06
C ARG A 102 -18.94 7.46 16.02
N LEU A 103 -17.65 7.19 15.91
CA LEU A 103 -16.59 8.19 15.82
C LEU A 103 -16.15 8.37 14.37
N GLU A 104 -16.14 9.61 13.92
CA GLU A 104 -15.73 9.94 12.55
C GLU A 104 -14.21 9.78 12.35
N TYR A 105 -13.41 9.88 13.41
CA TYR A 105 -11.96 9.84 13.32
C TYR A 105 -11.36 8.72 14.18
N GLY A 106 -10.40 8.01 13.58
CA GLY A 106 -9.61 6.98 14.23
C GLY A 106 -8.14 7.16 13.89
N ILE A 107 -7.26 6.90 14.86
CA ILE A 107 -5.82 7.04 14.71
C ILE A 107 -5.16 5.70 15.00
N LEU A 108 -4.34 5.21 14.07
CA LEU A 108 -3.50 4.03 14.28
C LEU A 108 -2.05 4.49 14.47
N ILE A 109 -1.46 4.18 15.62
CA ILE A 109 -0.08 4.55 15.97
C ILE A 109 0.79 3.30 16.04
N GLY A 110 1.88 3.27 15.28
CA GLY A 110 2.87 2.19 15.31
C GLY A 110 4.17 2.66 14.69
N GLN A 111 4.55 2.10 13.53
CA GLN A 111 5.72 2.58 12.77
C GLN A 111 5.61 4.05 12.33
N GLY A 112 4.38 4.55 12.25
CA GLY A 112 4.02 5.94 12.03
C GLY A 112 2.61 6.18 12.53
N ILE A 113 2.03 7.33 12.18
CA ILE A 113 0.64 7.68 12.51
C ILE A 113 -0.19 7.58 11.23
N GLN A 114 -1.30 6.84 11.28
CA GLN A 114 -2.30 6.81 10.23
C GLN A 114 -3.61 7.40 10.74
N ILE A 115 -4.19 8.31 9.98
CA ILE A 115 -5.44 9.00 10.33
C ILE A 115 -6.54 8.51 9.39
N PHE A 116 -7.61 7.98 9.97
CA PHE A 116 -8.76 7.44 9.25
C PHE A 116 -10.01 8.27 9.48
N TYR A 117 -10.87 8.31 8.47
CA TYR A 117 -12.16 8.99 8.49
C TYR A 117 -13.31 8.05 8.12
N ASP A 118 -14.34 8.01 8.96
CA ASP A 118 -15.57 7.23 8.79
C ASP A 118 -16.80 8.11 9.06
N GLY A 119 -17.08 9.02 8.14
CA GLY A 119 -18.19 9.96 8.27
C GLY A 119 -18.83 10.29 6.93
N ASN A 120 -19.84 11.15 6.99
CA ASN A 120 -20.75 11.43 5.87
C ASN A 120 -20.14 12.19 4.68
N LEU A 121 -18.89 12.64 4.77
CA LEU A 121 -18.20 13.29 3.66
C LEU A 121 -17.69 12.28 2.62
N ALA A 122 -17.64 11.01 2.97
CA ALA A 122 -17.19 9.92 2.12
C ALA A 122 -18.37 9.01 1.76
N ASN A 123 -18.57 8.74 0.46
CA ASN A 123 -19.56 7.77 -0.03
C ASN A 123 -18.92 6.36 -0.15
N GLN A 124 -18.20 5.93 0.88
CA GLN A 124 -17.51 4.64 0.88
C GLN A 124 -17.95 3.81 2.08
N ASP A 125 -18.03 2.49 1.90
CA ASP A 125 -18.44 1.56 2.95
C ASP A 125 -17.37 1.42 4.04
N GLU A 126 -16.09 1.57 3.69
CA GLU A 126 -14.96 1.46 4.63
C GLU A 126 -14.35 2.83 5.00
N PRO A 127 -13.83 2.97 6.24
CA PRO A 127 -13.10 4.16 6.63
C PRO A 127 -11.91 4.45 5.72
N ILE A 128 -11.72 5.73 5.38
CA ILE A 128 -10.73 6.19 4.42
C ILE A 128 -9.46 6.64 5.14
N LEU A 129 -8.30 6.19 4.66
CA LEU A 129 -7.00 6.71 5.10
C LEU A 129 -6.79 8.13 4.56
N LEU A 130 -6.84 9.14 5.43
CA LEU A 130 -6.63 10.54 5.06
C LEU A 130 -5.15 10.88 4.96
N GLU A 131 -4.33 10.41 5.90
CA GLU A 131 -2.92 10.76 5.95
C GLU A 131 -2.07 9.69 6.65
N THR A 132 -0.83 9.55 6.21
CA THR A 132 0.20 8.76 6.89
C THR A 132 1.40 9.66 7.20
N ILE A 133 1.75 9.72 8.48
CA ILE A 133 2.80 10.59 9.02
C ILE A 133 3.93 9.72 9.54
N LYS A 134 5.15 10.01 9.09
CA LYS A 134 6.37 9.38 9.61
C LYS A 134 6.90 10.22 10.75
N PHE A 135 7.55 9.59 11.73
CA PHE A 135 8.25 10.30 12.78
C PHE A 135 9.53 10.91 12.22
N THR A 136 9.42 12.15 11.75
CA THR A 136 10.53 12.94 11.22
C THR A 136 10.37 14.34 11.76
N LYS A 137 11.44 14.87 12.36
CA LYS A 137 11.43 16.22 12.93
C LYS A 137 11.14 17.25 11.85
N ASP A 138 10.44 18.30 12.25
CA ASP A 138 10.07 19.43 11.37
C ASP A 138 9.25 19.00 10.12
N ASP A 139 8.54 17.87 10.19
CA ASP A 139 7.65 17.39 9.13
C ASP A 139 6.32 18.15 9.11
N GLU A 140 5.93 18.68 7.93
CA GLU A 140 4.72 19.48 7.78
C GLU A 140 3.44 18.73 8.14
N LYS A 141 3.37 17.42 7.88
CA LYS A 141 2.19 16.61 8.24
C LYS A 141 2.13 16.40 9.74
N GLY A 142 3.29 16.22 10.37
CA GLY A 142 3.45 16.20 11.81
C GLY A 142 2.99 17.49 12.49
N LEU A 143 3.40 18.64 11.97
CA LEU A 143 2.93 19.95 12.43
C LEU A 143 1.40 20.07 12.30
N LYS A 144 0.85 19.65 11.16
CA LYS A 144 -0.59 19.66 10.92
C LYS A 144 -1.33 18.73 11.87
N PHE A 145 -0.76 17.59 12.20
CA PHE A 145 -1.32 16.67 13.19
C PHE A 145 -1.44 17.33 14.57
N VAL A 146 -0.39 18.00 15.04
CA VAL A 146 -0.44 18.75 16.30
C VAL A 146 -1.52 19.84 16.24
N GLU A 147 -1.60 20.60 15.14
CA GLU A 147 -2.62 21.64 14.96
C GLU A 147 -4.05 21.07 15.04
N LEU A 148 -4.30 19.89 14.47
CA LEU A 148 -5.63 19.29 14.42
C LEU A 148 -6.00 18.54 15.71
N PHE A 149 -5.04 17.88 16.34
CA PHE A 149 -5.28 16.92 17.43
C PHE A 149 -4.81 17.41 18.81
N ALA A 150 -4.18 18.58 18.95
CA ALA A 150 -3.92 19.17 20.26
C ALA A 150 -5.22 19.68 20.90
N LYS A 151 -5.37 19.46 22.21
CA LYS A 151 -6.61 19.78 22.96
C LYS A 151 -7.07 21.24 22.80
N GLU A 152 -6.12 22.18 22.80
CA GLU A 152 -6.40 23.62 22.72
C GLU A 152 -6.94 24.06 21.35
N SER A 153 -6.51 23.39 20.28
CA SER A 153 -6.88 23.73 18.89
C SER A 153 -7.89 22.76 18.30
N PHE A 154 -8.20 21.65 18.98
CA PHE A 154 -9.11 20.62 18.50
C PHE A 154 -10.50 21.18 18.24
N ASN A 155 -10.93 21.18 16.98
CA ASN A 155 -12.27 21.60 16.58
C ASN A 155 -12.74 20.88 15.31
N GLN A 156 -14.06 20.73 15.20
CA GLN A 156 -14.69 19.97 14.12
C GLN A 156 -14.56 20.66 12.75
N GLU A 157 -14.53 21.99 12.70
CA GLU A 157 -14.41 22.73 11.43
C GLU A 157 -13.05 22.52 10.78
N SER A 158 -11.98 22.55 11.57
CA SER A 158 -10.60 22.32 11.10
C SER A 158 -10.40 20.88 10.66
N LEU A 159 -10.95 19.91 11.39
CA LEU A 159 -10.97 18.50 10.97
C LEU A 159 -11.77 18.30 9.68
N ARG A 160 -12.94 18.92 9.55
CA ARG A 160 -13.74 18.88 8.32
C ARG A 160 -12.97 19.46 7.13
N ALA A 161 -12.29 20.59 7.30
CA ALA A 161 -11.47 21.19 6.25
C ALA A 161 -10.31 20.27 5.84
N PHE A 162 -9.61 19.67 6.82
CA PHE A 162 -8.58 18.66 6.59
C PHE A 162 -9.11 17.44 5.83
N THR A 163 -10.27 16.92 6.23
CA THR A 163 -10.92 15.78 5.57
C THR A 163 -11.30 16.10 4.13
N LEU A 164 -11.89 17.27 3.87
CA LEU A 164 -12.23 17.67 2.49
C LEU A 164 -10.99 17.80 1.60
N ASP A 165 -9.88 18.32 2.13
CA ASP A 165 -8.61 18.38 1.39
C ASP A 165 -8.03 16.97 1.14
N GLY A 166 -8.07 16.09 2.14
CA GLY A 166 -7.66 14.69 2.01
C GLY A 166 -8.48 13.94 0.96
N LEU A 167 -9.81 14.05 1.01
CA LEU A 167 -10.72 13.43 0.03
C LEU A 167 -10.50 13.97 -1.38
N LYS A 168 -10.27 15.28 -1.55
CA LYS A 168 -9.93 15.86 -2.86
C LYS A 168 -8.64 15.27 -3.43
N LYS A 169 -7.61 15.08 -2.61
CA LYS A 169 -6.34 14.47 -3.03
C LYS A 169 -6.52 13.01 -3.44
N ILE A 170 -7.32 12.25 -2.70
CA ILE A 170 -7.64 10.86 -2.99
C ILE A 170 -8.44 10.75 -4.29
N ASN A 171 -9.56 11.48 -4.39
CA ASN A 171 -10.41 11.48 -5.58
C ASN A 171 -9.63 11.93 -6.81
N ARG A 172 -8.80 12.98 -6.73
CA ARG A 172 -7.98 13.41 -7.88
C ARG A 172 -7.00 12.33 -8.33
N LYS A 173 -6.45 11.55 -7.41
CA LYS A 173 -5.55 10.44 -7.74
C LYS A 173 -6.32 9.29 -8.39
N GLU A 174 -7.50 8.95 -7.86
CA GLU A 174 -8.38 7.94 -8.46
C GLU A 174 -8.87 8.38 -9.85
N GLU A 175 -9.35 9.62 -9.99
CA GLU A 175 -9.74 10.22 -11.27
C GLU A 175 -8.59 10.24 -12.27
N HIS A 176 -7.36 10.53 -11.81
CA HIS A 176 -6.18 10.49 -12.65
C HIS A 176 -5.86 9.08 -13.16
N GLU A 177 -5.88 8.06 -12.30
CA GLU A 177 -5.68 6.67 -12.76
C GLU A 177 -6.84 6.20 -13.64
N ASN A 178 -8.09 6.50 -13.29
CA ASN A 178 -9.26 6.18 -14.11
C ASN A 178 -9.19 6.86 -15.49
N LEU A 179 -8.73 8.11 -15.57
CA LEU A 179 -8.53 8.82 -16.82
C LEU A 179 -7.40 8.19 -17.64
N ILE A 180 -6.30 7.77 -17.00
CA ILE A 180 -5.23 7.02 -17.68
C ILE A 180 -5.78 5.71 -18.24
N GLU A 181 -6.52 4.93 -17.45
CA GLU A 181 -7.13 3.67 -17.91
C GLU A 181 -8.09 3.91 -19.09
N LYS A 182 -8.91 4.96 -19.02
CA LYS A 182 -9.83 5.34 -20.10
C LYS A 182 -9.10 5.79 -21.36
N ILE A 183 -7.99 6.52 -21.25
CA ILE A 183 -7.20 6.95 -22.43
C ILE A 183 -6.43 5.77 -23.03
N LEU A 184 -6.02 4.80 -22.21
CA LEU A 184 -5.31 3.60 -22.66
C LEU A 184 -6.26 2.51 -23.20
N SER A 185 -7.58 2.66 -23.07
CA SER A 185 -8.53 1.65 -23.52
C SER A 185 -8.59 1.54 -25.04
N GLU A 186 -8.88 0.35 -25.55
CA GLU A 186 -9.06 0.10 -27.00
C GLU A 186 -10.19 0.97 -27.58
N SER A 187 -11.28 1.17 -26.82
CA SER A 187 -12.38 2.04 -27.22
C SER A 187 -11.97 3.50 -27.45
N TYR A 188 -10.94 3.99 -26.75
CA TYR A 188 -10.43 5.34 -26.97
C TYR A 188 -9.51 5.41 -28.19
N GLN A 189 -8.83 4.32 -28.56
CA GLN A 189 -8.07 4.22 -29.81
C GLN A 189 -8.98 4.29 -31.05
N GLU A 190 -10.17 3.69 -30.97
CA GLU A 190 -11.21 3.83 -31.99
C GLU A 190 -11.64 5.29 -32.15
N ASN A 191 -11.92 5.98 -31.03
CA ASN A 191 -12.24 7.41 -31.04
C ASN A 191 -11.13 8.26 -31.67
N ILE A 192 -9.85 7.94 -31.42
CA ILE A 192 -8.73 8.65 -32.05
C ILE A 192 -8.72 8.44 -33.57
N SER A 193 -9.00 7.22 -34.01
CA SER A 193 -9.05 6.91 -35.45
C SER A 193 -10.19 7.67 -36.13
N GLU A 194 -11.34 7.80 -35.46
CA GLU A 194 -12.45 8.65 -35.92
C GLU A 194 -12.07 10.14 -35.95
N LEU A 195 -11.37 10.63 -34.92
CA LEU A 195 -10.90 12.03 -34.87
C LEU A 195 -9.93 12.33 -36.02
N ILE A 196 -9.00 11.42 -36.31
CA ILE A 196 -8.08 11.56 -37.47
C ILE A 196 -8.88 11.58 -38.76
N LYS A 197 -9.89 10.70 -38.91
CA LYS A 197 -10.75 10.71 -40.09
C LYS A 197 -11.49 12.04 -40.26
N GLN A 198 -12.02 12.60 -39.18
CA GLN A 198 -12.72 13.89 -39.18
C GLN A 198 -11.82 15.06 -39.57
N ASP A 199 -10.57 15.06 -39.11
CA ASP A 199 -9.60 16.12 -39.40
C ASP A 199 -9.30 16.22 -40.92
N PHE A 200 -9.17 15.08 -41.59
CA PHE A 200 -8.80 15.00 -43.01
C PHE A 200 -9.97 15.01 -44.00
N LEU A 201 -11.22 14.90 -43.54
CA LEU A 201 -12.42 14.86 -44.40
C LEU A 201 -12.60 16.12 -45.26
N ASN A 202 -12.01 17.25 -44.88
CA ASN A 202 -12.07 18.50 -45.65
C ASN A 202 -11.08 18.53 -46.83
N GLU A 203 -10.07 17.66 -46.82
CA GLU A 203 -8.96 17.66 -47.78
C GLU A 203 -8.93 16.40 -48.66
N TYR A 204 -9.40 15.27 -48.12
CA TYR A 204 -9.35 13.96 -48.79
C TYR A 204 -10.73 13.28 -48.73
N ASP A 205 -10.99 12.40 -49.71
CA ASP A 205 -12.20 11.59 -49.69
C ASP A 205 -12.14 10.50 -48.60
N GLY A 206 -13.31 10.10 -48.10
CA GLY A 206 -13.42 9.17 -46.99
C GLY A 206 -12.87 7.77 -47.29
N GLU A 207 -12.89 7.31 -48.54
CA GLU A 207 -12.39 5.98 -48.93
C GLU A 207 -10.85 5.94 -48.88
N LEU A 208 -10.19 6.98 -49.40
CA LEU A 208 -8.75 7.14 -49.31
C LEU A 208 -8.29 7.18 -47.85
N ILE A 209 -8.96 7.98 -47.00
CA ILE A 209 -8.63 8.08 -45.57
C ILE A 209 -8.75 6.71 -44.87
N GLU A 210 -9.82 5.96 -45.15
CA GLU A 210 -10.00 4.61 -44.57
C GLU A 210 -8.94 3.61 -45.04
N SER A 211 -8.54 3.68 -46.32
CA SER A 211 -7.50 2.80 -46.85
C SER A 211 -6.15 3.04 -46.15
N VAL A 212 -5.80 4.31 -45.92
CA VAL A 212 -4.57 4.70 -45.22
C VAL A 212 -4.63 4.30 -43.75
N LEU A 213 -5.74 4.54 -43.06
CA LEU A 213 -5.88 4.17 -41.64
C LEU A 213 -5.79 2.66 -41.39
N LYS A 214 -6.18 1.82 -42.37
CA LYS A 214 -6.01 0.35 -42.28
C LYS A 214 -4.56 -0.10 -42.32
N GLU A 215 -3.66 0.70 -42.90
CA GLU A 215 -2.23 0.40 -42.98
C GLU A 215 -1.46 0.91 -41.76
N LEU A 216 -2.08 1.75 -40.92
CA LEU A 216 -1.46 2.40 -39.78
C LEU A 216 -1.85 1.71 -38.47
N LYS A 217 -0.87 1.62 -37.54
CA LYS A 217 -1.11 1.18 -36.17
C LYS A 217 -0.98 2.37 -35.22
N ILE A 218 -2.06 2.67 -34.50
CA ILE A 218 -2.10 3.75 -33.50
C ILE A 218 -2.08 3.11 -32.11
N GLU A 219 -1.11 3.47 -31.28
CA GLU A 219 -1.01 2.99 -29.90
C GLU A 219 -0.73 4.15 -28.95
N ILE A 220 -1.50 4.24 -27.85
CA ILE A 220 -1.17 5.12 -26.73
C ILE A 220 -0.50 4.29 -25.65
N LYS A 221 0.66 4.76 -25.16
CA LYS A 221 1.40 4.10 -24.09
C LYS A 221 1.68 5.08 -22.96
N LYS A 222 1.60 4.61 -21.72
CA LYS A 222 2.03 5.38 -20.55
C LYS A 222 3.52 5.68 -20.72
N LYS A 223 3.91 6.95 -20.58
CA LYS A 223 5.33 7.29 -20.48
C LYS A 223 5.86 6.61 -19.23
N ASN A 224 6.78 5.66 -19.39
CA ASN A 224 7.54 5.17 -18.25
C ASN A 224 8.21 6.39 -17.61
N THR A 225 8.09 6.54 -16.29
CA THR A 225 8.93 7.47 -15.56
C THR A 225 10.37 7.03 -15.82
N GLU A 226 11.04 7.73 -16.74
CA GLU A 226 12.49 7.69 -16.86
C GLU A 226 13.03 8.25 -15.55
N ILE A 227 13.20 7.38 -14.56
CA ILE A 227 14.31 7.54 -13.65
C ILE A 227 15.52 7.34 -14.56
N SER A 228 16.20 8.44 -14.83
CA SER A 228 17.53 8.47 -15.43
C SER A 228 18.39 7.43 -14.69
N GLN A 229 18.54 6.26 -15.28
CA GLN A 229 19.76 5.49 -15.10
C GLN A 229 20.83 6.36 -15.73
N THR A 230 21.53 7.13 -14.89
CA THR A 230 22.78 7.75 -15.28
C THR A 230 23.64 6.68 -15.93
N GLU A 231 24.05 6.97 -17.15
CA GLU A 231 24.88 6.13 -17.98
C GLU A 231 26.11 5.66 -17.19
N PHE A 232 26.18 4.36 -16.91
CA PHE A 232 27.48 3.70 -16.90
C PHE A 232 27.83 3.40 -18.36
N PRO A 233 29.07 3.69 -18.81
CA PRO A 233 29.37 3.75 -20.23
C PRO A 233 29.13 2.43 -20.95
N LYS A 234 28.51 2.52 -22.13
CA LYS A 234 28.47 1.45 -23.13
C LYS A 234 29.90 1.10 -23.56
N SER A 235 30.50 0.07 -22.96
CA SER A 235 31.54 -0.71 -23.63
C SER A 235 30.89 -1.98 -24.18
N GLN A 236 30.81 -2.00 -25.52
CA GLN A 236 30.85 -3.17 -26.40
C GLN A 236 30.66 -4.52 -25.72
N PHE A 237 29.58 -5.24 -26.01
CA PHE A 237 29.60 -6.66 -26.39
C PHE A 237 28.22 -7.02 -26.98
N LYS A 238 28.14 -7.02 -28.32
CA LYS A 238 27.27 -7.97 -29.01
C LYS A 238 27.90 -9.34 -28.80
N GLU A 239 27.57 -9.99 -27.70
CA GLU A 239 27.73 -11.44 -27.60
C GLU A 239 26.43 -11.99 -27.04
N GLN A 240 25.88 -12.95 -27.76
CA GLN A 240 24.88 -13.86 -27.22
C GLN A 240 25.48 -14.42 -25.93
N ARG A 241 24.98 -13.97 -24.77
CA ARG A 241 25.28 -14.62 -23.51
C ARG A 241 24.64 -15.99 -23.56
N ILE A 242 25.41 -16.97 -24.04
CA ILE A 242 25.36 -18.31 -23.49
C ILE A 242 25.72 -18.10 -22.01
N ILE A 243 24.69 -18.02 -21.16
CA ILE A 243 24.88 -17.96 -19.72
C ILE A 243 25.43 -19.32 -19.34
N ASP A 244 26.73 -19.37 -19.01
CA ASP A 244 27.34 -20.56 -18.45
C ASP A 244 26.75 -20.78 -17.05
N TYR A 245 25.89 -21.79 -16.91
CA TYR A 245 25.26 -22.20 -15.65
C TYR A 245 26.20 -23.04 -14.77
N SER A 246 27.52 -22.86 -14.90
CA SER A 246 28.55 -23.56 -14.13
C SER A 246 28.49 -23.30 -12.61
N ASN A 247 27.64 -22.38 -12.13
CA ASN A 247 27.44 -22.11 -10.70
C ASN A 247 26.39 -23.00 -9.98
N GLY A 248 25.81 -24.01 -10.64
CA GLY A 248 25.05 -25.07 -9.94
C GLY A 248 23.72 -24.67 -9.30
N ILE A 249 23.27 -23.41 -9.43
CA ILE A 249 22.00 -22.92 -8.88
C ILE A 249 20.95 -22.84 -10.00
N LEU A 250 19.78 -23.46 -9.78
CA LEU A 250 18.64 -23.40 -10.69
C LEU A 250 18.18 -21.95 -10.93
N PRO A 251 18.10 -21.48 -12.19
CA PRO A 251 17.53 -20.18 -12.54
C PRO A 251 16.02 -20.17 -12.26
N ILE A 252 15.59 -19.26 -11.38
CA ILE A 252 14.18 -19.05 -11.04
C ILE A 252 13.83 -17.59 -11.28
N GLU A 253 12.91 -17.37 -12.21
CA GLU A 253 12.33 -16.08 -12.57
C GLU A 253 10.90 -15.98 -12.03
N ILE A 254 10.46 -14.77 -11.72
CA ILE A 254 9.11 -14.47 -11.23
C ILE A 254 8.46 -13.42 -12.11
N ASN A 255 7.14 -13.52 -12.27
CA ASN A 255 6.32 -12.57 -13.02
C ASN A 255 5.04 -12.23 -12.20
N PRO A 256 4.88 -10.98 -11.72
CA PRO A 256 5.71 -9.80 -11.97
C PRO A 256 7.13 -9.91 -11.39
N SER A 257 8.11 -9.25 -12.05
CA SER A 257 9.54 -9.35 -11.73
C SER A 257 9.94 -8.78 -10.37
N SER A 258 9.10 -7.90 -9.80
CA SER A 258 9.23 -7.40 -8.43
C SER A 258 8.80 -8.48 -7.43
N GLU A 259 9.73 -8.99 -6.63
CA GLU A 259 9.44 -10.01 -5.61
C GLU A 259 8.41 -9.53 -4.58
N SER A 260 8.40 -8.24 -4.25
CA SER A 260 7.41 -7.63 -3.36
C SER A 260 6.01 -7.60 -3.99
N ASP A 261 5.89 -7.27 -5.29
CA ASP A 261 4.60 -7.26 -5.98
C ASP A 261 4.08 -8.68 -6.20
N PHE A 262 4.96 -9.59 -6.65
CA PHE A 262 4.65 -11.01 -6.79
C PHE A 262 4.14 -11.60 -5.47
N LYS A 263 4.84 -11.32 -4.37
CA LYS A 263 4.47 -11.81 -3.03
C LYS A 263 3.13 -11.25 -2.58
N ARG A 264 2.90 -9.94 -2.77
CA ARG A 264 1.61 -9.30 -2.45
C ARG A 264 0.46 -9.98 -3.20
N ARG A 265 0.61 -10.19 -4.50
CA ARG A 265 -0.41 -10.85 -5.33
C ARG A 265 -0.62 -12.32 -4.94
N LEU A 266 0.46 -13.07 -4.71
CA LEU A 266 0.38 -14.47 -4.27
C LEU A 266 -0.35 -14.62 -2.93
N LEU A 267 -0.17 -13.67 -2.01
CA LEU A 267 -0.85 -13.67 -0.72
C LEU A 267 -2.36 -13.46 -0.85
N LEU A 268 -2.80 -12.72 -1.86
CA LEU A 268 -4.21 -12.46 -2.18
C LEU A 268 -4.85 -13.65 -2.92
N THR A 269 -4.24 -14.09 -4.02
CA THR A 269 -4.80 -15.14 -4.90
C THR A 269 -4.62 -16.55 -4.34
N LYS A 270 -3.63 -16.74 -3.45
CA LYS A 270 -3.15 -18.03 -2.95
C LYS A 270 -2.83 -19.04 -4.06
N THR A 271 -2.61 -18.56 -5.28
CA THR A 271 -2.42 -19.38 -6.48
C THR A 271 -1.39 -18.71 -7.38
N ALA A 272 -0.46 -19.50 -7.90
CA ALA A 272 0.50 -19.12 -8.94
C ALA A 272 0.71 -20.28 -9.91
N TYR A 273 1.39 -20.04 -11.02
CA TYR A 273 1.70 -21.02 -12.05
C TYR A 273 3.22 -21.17 -12.17
N ILE A 274 3.71 -22.39 -12.08
CA ILE A 274 5.14 -22.72 -12.19
C ILE A 274 5.33 -23.37 -13.56
N THR A 275 6.03 -22.68 -14.46
CA THR A 275 6.44 -23.20 -15.76
C THR A 275 7.90 -23.64 -15.70
N THR A 276 8.13 -24.94 -15.80
CA THR A 276 9.45 -25.54 -15.86
C THR A 276 9.85 -25.73 -17.32
N PHE A 277 11.02 -25.22 -17.71
CA PHE A 277 11.59 -25.39 -19.05
C PHE A 277 12.70 -26.43 -19.00
N TYR A 278 12.72 -27.34 -19.96
CA TYR A 278 13.68 -28.43 -20.06
C TYR A 278 14.65 -28.20 -21.21
N LYS A 279 15.86 -28.74 -21.08
CA LYS A 279 16.92 -28.63 -22.10
C LYS A 279 16.55 -29.23 -23.46
N ASN A 280 15.56 -30.10 -23.51
CA ASN A 280 15.03 -30.67 -24.76
C ASN A 280 14.03 -29.73 -25.47
N GLY A 281 13.84 -28.51 -24.98
CA GLY A 281 12.93 -27.50 -25.53
C GLY A 281 11.47 -27.64 -25.07
N THR A 282 11.14 -28.66 -24.29
CA THR A 282 9.78 -28.82 -23.75
C THR A 282 9.56 -27.96 -22.51
N SER A 283 8.30 -27.66 -22.19
CA SER A 283 7.94 -26.98 -20.95
C SER A 283 6.72 -27.62 -20.30
N GLN A 284 6.63 -27.55 -18.97
CA GLN A 284 5.49 -28.03 -18.20
C GLN A 284 5.04 -26.95 -17.22
N GLN A 285 3.76 -26.58 -17.27
CA GLN A 285 3.14 -25.69 -16.29
C GLN A 285 2.41 -26.50 -15.22
N LYS A 286 2.59 -26.14 -13.95
CA LYS A 286 1.84 -26.70 -12.81
C LYS A 286 1.27 -25.57 -11.95
N VAL A 287 0.09 -25.80 -11.40
CA VAL A 287 -0.52 -24.87 -10.44
C VAL A 287 0.15 -25.02 -9.08
N TRP A 288 0.59 -23.89 -8.53
CA TRP A 288 1.04 -23.78 -7.15
C TRP A 288 -0.10 -23.28 -6.27
N ASN A 289 -0.70 -24.20 -5.52
CA ASN A 289 -1.59 -23.85 -4.43
C ASN A 289 -0.77 -23.39 -3.21
N ALA A 290 -0.86 -22.11 -2.89
CA ALA A 290 -0.08 -21.43 -1.86
C ALA A 290 -0.92 -21.12 -0.61
N GLN A 291 -1.92 -21.93 -0.27
CA GLN A 291 -2.78 -21.74 0.93
C GLN A 291 -1.99 -21.59 2.24
N ARG A 292 -0.84 -22.27 2.35
CA ARG A 292 0.04 -22.19 3.55
C ARG A 292 1.07 -21.06 3.47
N PHE A 293 1.10 -20.29 2.38
CA PHE A 293 2.04 -19.19 2.19
C PHE A 293 1.60 -17.98 3.00
N ARG A 294 2.51 -17.48 3.84
CA ARG A 294 2.31 -16.38 4.79
C ARG A 294 3.25 -15.22 4.48
N GLU A 295 3.03 -14.06 5.09
CA GLU A 295 3.91 -12.90 4.89
C GLU A 295 5.37 -13.16 5.29
N SER A 296 5.63 -14.05 6.25
CA SER A 296 6.99 -14.49 6.60
C SER A 296 7.61 -15.47 5.59
N SER A 297 6.83 -16.00 4.65
CA SER A 297 7.33 -16.93 3.64
C SER A 297 8.16 -16.20 2.57
N GLY A 298 9.33 -16.75 2.26
CA GLY A 298 10.13 -16.32 1.11
C GLY A 298 9.67 -17.03 -0.17
N VAL A 299 9.48 -16.27 -1.26
CA VAL A 299 9.00 -16.82 -2.55
C VAL A 299 10.02 -17.81 -3.11
N LYS A 300 11.26 -17.34 -3.33
CA LYS A 300 12.34 -18.19 -3.87
C LYS A 300 12.75 -19.31 -2.92
N GLY A 301 12.67 -19.09 -1.61
CA GLY A 301 12.94 -20.11 -0.60
C GLY A 301 11.94 -21.28 -0.69
N ASN A 302 10.65 -20.97 -0.84
CA ASN A 302 9.62 -22.00 -1.01
C ASN A 302 9.82 -22.79 -2.31
N LEU A 303 10.08 -22.10 -3.42
CA LEU A 303 10.36 -22.75 -4.70
C LEU A 303 11.57 -23.68 -4.60
N ARG A 304 12.69 -23.23 -4.03
CA ARG A 304 13.90 -24.06 -3.87
C ARG A 304 13.74 -25.24 -2.92
N SER A 305 12.75 -25.20 -2.02
CA SER A 305 12.47 -26.33 -1.11
C SER A 305 11.83 -27.54 -1.80
N ARG A 306 11.27 -27.35 -3.00
CA ARG A 306 10.60 -28.40 -3.79
C ARG A 306 11.61 -29.47 -4.24
N PRO A 307 11.31 -30.77 -4.07
CA PRO A 307 12.25 -31.85 -4.38
C PRO A 307 12.90 -31.74 -5.77
N GLU A 308 12.11 -31.41 -6.79
CA GLU A 308 12.55 -31.29 -8.19
C GLU A 308 13.48 -30.10 -8.45
N PHE A 309 13.52 -29.10 -7.57
CA PHE A 309 14.32 -27.86 -7.72
C PHE A 309 15.55 -27.82 -6.81
N ARG A 310 15.76 -28.88 -6.00
CA ARG A 310 16.93 -28.99 -5.12
C ARG A 310 18.21 -29.23 -5.93
N ASN A 311 19.33 -28.80 -5.37
CA ASN A 311 20.63 -28.98 -6.01
C ASN A 311 20.91 -30.46 -6.28
N GLY A 312 21.32 -30.79 -7.50
CA GLY A 312 21.57 -32.15 -7.99
C GLY A 312 20.37 -32.78 -8.68
N GLU A 313 19.14 -32.48 -8.26
CA GLU A 313 17.92 -33.10 -8.81
C GLU A 313 17.44 -32.39 -10.08
N TRP A 314 17.46 -31.06 -10.10
CA TRP A 314 17.02 -30.31 -11.28
C TRP A 314 17.92 -30.57 -12.51
N GLN A 315 19.21 -30.82 -12.29
CA GLN A 315 20.15 -31.20 -13.33
C GLN A 315 19.88 -32.60 -13.87
N LYS A 316 19.58 -33.59 -13.01
CA LYS A 316 19.19 -34.94 -13.42
C LYS A 316 17.92 -34.95 -14.25
N LEU A 317 16.96 -34.11 -13.88
CA LEU A 317 15.68 -33.94 -14.58
C LEU A 317 15.80 -33.11 -15.88
N GLY A 318 17.00 -32.64 -16.22
CA GLY A 318 17.23 -31.85 -17.43
C GLY A 318 16.52 -30.49 -17.42
N ILE A 319 16.22 -29.94 -16.24
CA ILE A 319 15.60 -28.62 -16.10
C ILE A 319 16.63 -27.56 -16.49
N GLU A 320 16.21 -26.56 -17.26
CA GLU A 320 17.03 -25.43 -17.67
C GLU A 320 16.71 -24.20 -16.82
N LYS A 321 15.43 -23.87 -16.67
CA LYS A 321 14.96 -22.72 -15.87
C LYS A 321 13.51 -22.91 -15.41
N VAL A 322 13.12 -22.12 -14.43
CA VAL A 322 11.74 -22.08 -13.92
C VAL A 322 11.23 -20.63 -13.96
N LEU A 323 10.06 -20.44 -14.54
CA LEU A 323 9.30 -19.18 -14.46
C LEU A 323 8.09 -19.39 -13.55
N VAL A 324 7.85 -18.45 -12.64
CA VAL A 324 6.66 -18.47 -11.79
C VAL A 324 5.83 -17.22 -12.03
N SER A 325 4.57 -17.38 -12.44
CA SER A 325 3.66 -16.27 -12.72
C SER A 325 2.43 -16.27 -11.83
N ILE A 326 1.89 -15.09 -11.53
CA ILE A 326 0.58 -14.94 -10.89
C ILE A 326 -0.55 -15.19 -11.89
N ASP A 327 -0.37 -14.63 -13.09
CA ASP A 327 -1.31 -14.77 -14.19
C ASP A 327 -0.94 -16.00 -15.03
N LYS A 328 -1.97 -16.65 -15.60
CA LYS A 328 -1.83 -17.95 -16.26
C LYS A 328 -1.02 -17.88 -17.56
#